data_AF-A0A3B8ZLV2-F1
#
_entry.id   AF-A0A3B8ZLV2-F1
#
_cell.length_a   1.000
_cell.length_b   1.000
_cell.length_c   1.000
_cell.angle_alpha   90.00
_cell.angle_beta   90.00
_cell.angle_gamma   90.00
#
_symmetry.space_group_name_H-M   'P 1'
#
loop_
_entity.id
_entity.type
_entity.pdbx_description
1 polymer ?
#
loop_
_entity_poly.entity_id
_entity_poly.type
_entity_poly.pdbx_seq_one_letter_code
_entity_poly.pdbx_strand_id
1 'polypeptide(L)'
;GEIPLGEPEEFTAARAFASTARTAENLKGLLAFLDKSDAKWNELRAALATAQTPVPADPQLVMLETQIAELEKTTADDPQLVQLRADLESSQQQLKQKRLTQAQDLAWALINSPAFLFNR
;
A
#
# COMPACT_ATOMS: atom_id res chain seq x y z
N GLY A 1 -19.43 -6.96 -56.04
CA GLY A 1 -20.63 -6.99 -55.18
C GLY A 1 -21.08 -5.57 -55.03
N GLU A 2 -22.33 -5.29 -55.39
CA GLU A 2 -22.93 -3.96 -55.38
C GLU A 2 -22.84 -3.35 -53.96
N ILE A 3 -22.36 -2.12 -53.86
CA ILE A 3 -22.49 -1.33 -52.64
C ILE A 3 -23.94 -0.85 -52.61
N PRO A 4 -24.80 -1.29 -51.68
CA PRO A 4 -26.16 -0.79 -51.62
C PRO A 4 -26.11 0.70 -51.29
N LEU A 5 -26.60 1.53 -52.20
CA LEU A 5 -26.73 2.99 -52.05
C LEU A 5 -27.89 3.39 -51.10
N GLY A 6 -28.37 2.46 -50.28
CA GLY A 6 -29.45 2.66 -49.31
C GLY A 6 -28.94 2.94 -47.91
N GLU A 7 -29.79 3.51 -47.05
CA GLU A 7 -29.48 3.60 -45.62
C GLU A 7 -29.25 2.18 -45.05
N PRO A 8 -28.22 1.97 -44.20
CA PRO A 8 -27.97 0.66 -43.59
C PRO A 8 -29.17 0.14 -42.80
N GLU A 9 -29.38 -1.17 -42.80
CA GLU A 9 -30.52 -1.85 -42.15
C GLU A 9 -30.61 -1.54 -40.64
N GLU A 10 -29.47 -1.25 -40.03
CA GLU A 10 -29.37 -0.89 -38.63
C GLU A 10 -30.06 0.45 -38.31
N PHE A 11 -30.09 1.39 -39.27
CA PHE A 11 -30.80 2.68 -39.10
C PHE A 11 -32.32 2.53 -39.29
N THR A 12 -32.75 1.65 -40.20
CA THR A 12 -34.18 1.40 -40.41
C THR A 12 -34.79 0.65 -39.22
N ALA A 13 -34.07 -0.34 -38.68
CA ALA A 13 -34.45 -1.06 -37.46
C ALA A 13 -34.54 -0.12 -36.24
N ALA A 14 -33.60 0.81 -36.07
CA ALA A 14 -33.64 1.80 -34.99
C ALA A 14 -34.77 2.82 -35.13
N ARG A 15 -35.18 3.14 -36.38
CA ARG A 15 -36.28 4.08 -36.66
C ARG A 15 -37.66 3.46 -36.43
N ALA A 16 -37.78 2.13 -36.50
CA ALA A 16 -39.01 1.40 -36.20
C ALA A 16 -39.45 1.56 -34.73
N PHE A 17 -38.52 1.87 -33.82
CA PHE A 17 -38.82 2.19 -32.44
C PHE A 17 -39.04 3.69 -32.24
N ALA A 18 -40.14 4.05 -31.57
CA ALA A 18 -40.40 5.41 -31.09
C ALA A 18 -39.27 5.89 -30.19
N SER A 19 -38.96 7.20 -30.21
CA SER A 19 -37.83 7.78 -29.47
C SER A 19 -37.85 7.47 -27.97
N THR A 20 -39.05 7.35 -27.37
CA THR A 20 -39.29 7.04 -25.96
C THR A 20 -39.19 5.55 -25.61
N ALA A 21 -39.19 4.65 -26.60
CA ALA A 21 -39.13 3.20 -26.44
C ALA A 21 -37.76 2.60 -26.81
N ARG A 22 -36.77 3.45 -27.07
CA ARG A 22 -35.41 3.03 -27.42
C ARG A 22 -34.65 2.60 -26.17
N THR A 23 -34.23 1.34 -26.14
CA THR A 23 -33.38 0.76 -25.09
C THR A 23 -31.98 0.45 -25.63
N ALA A 24 -31.02 0.22 -24.74
CA ALA A 24 -29.65 -0.15 -25.11
C ALA A 24 -29.59 -1.47 -25.91
N GLU A 25 -30.54 -2.38 -25.68
CA GLU A 25 -30.63 -3.67 -26.37
C GLU A 25 -31.11 -3.50 -27.82
N ASN A 26 -32.16 -2.72 -28.03
CA ASN A 26 -32.74 -2.50 -29.36
C ASN A 26 -31.84 -1.67 -30.27
N LEU A 27 -30.99 -0.81 -29.70
CA LEU A 27 -30.04 0.02 -30.46
C LEU A 27 -28.65 -0.61 -30.61
N LYS A 28 -28.41 -1.80 -30.05
CA LYS A 28 -27.09 -2.44 -30.07
C LYS A 28 -26.50 -2.60 -31.47
N GLY A 29 -27.33 -2.97 -32.45
CA GLY A 29 -26.91 -3.12 -33.85
C GLY A 29 -26.45 -1.81 -34.47
N LEU A 30 -27.21 -0.73 -34.26
CA LEU A 30 -26.86 0.61 -34.72
C LEU A 30 -25.57 1.11 -34.07
N LEU A 31 -25.41 0.94 -32.76
CA LEU A 31 -24.20 1.33 -32.05
C LEU A 31 -22.98 0.56 -32.55
N ALA A 32 -23.13 -0.74 -32.85
CA ALA A 32 -22.05 -1.56 -33.40
C ALA A 32 -21.67 -1.16 -34.84
N PHE A 33 -22.63 -0.67 -35.63
CA PHE A 33 -22.35 -0.07 -36.94
C PHE A 33 -21.56 1.23 -36.78
N LEU A 34 -22.04 2.16 -35.94
CA LEU A 34 -21.37 3.43 -35.67
C LEU A 34 -19.95 3.25 -35.15
N ASP A 35 -19.71 2.26 -34.28
CA ASP A 35 -18.36 1.91 -33.79
C ASP A 35 -17.39 1.58 -34.94
N LYS A 36 -17.87 0.98 -36.03
CA LYS A 36 -17.06 0.55 -37.17
C LYS A 36 -16.97 1.60 -38.28
N SER A 37 -18.02 2.39 -38.46
CA SER A 37 -18.16 3.27 -39.62
C SER A 37 -17.85 4.74 -39.33
N ASP A 38 -18.03 5.19 -38.09
CA ASP A 38 -18.01 6.62 -37.76
C ASP A 38 -16.82 6.98 -36.86
N ALA A 39 -15.88 7.75 -37.42
CA ALA A 39 -14.70 8.22 -36.72
C ALA A 39 -15.04 9.24 -35.60
N LYS A 40 -16.04 10.09 -35.80
CA LYS A 40 -16.45 11.12 -34.84
C LYS A 40 -17.16 10.50 -33.65
N TRP A 41 -17.94 9.45 -33.88
CA TRP A 41 -18.55 8.66 -32.81
C TRP A 41 -17.49 8.06 -31.87
N ASN A 42 -16.42 7.48 -32.45
CA ASN A 42 -15.32 6.93 -31.70
C ASN A 42 -14.53 8.01 -30.94
N GLU A 43 -14.30 9.19 -31.54
CA GLU A 43 -13.66 10.33 -30.88
C GLU A 43 -14.44 10.80 -29.65
N LEU A 44 -15.76 11.00 -29.78
CA LEU A 44 -16.62 11.43 -28.67
C LEU A 44 -16.68 10.38 -27.56
N ARG A 45 -16.73 9.09 -27.91
CA ARG A 45 -16.68 8.00 -26.92
C ARG A 45 -15.34 7.98 -26.20
N ALA A 46 -14.23 8.17 -26.90
CA ALA A 46 -12.92 8.27 -26.29
C ALA A 46 -12.82 9.48 -25.35
N ALA A 47 -13.31 10.65 -25.77
CA ALA A 47 -13.37 11.85 -24.94
C ALA A 47 -14.24 11.66 -23.69
N LEU A 48 -15.38 10.97 -23.82
CA LEU A 48 -16.24 10.62 -22.69
C LEU A 48 -15.54 9.65 -21.74
N ALA A 49 -14.84 8.64 -22.25
CA ALA A 49 -14.07 7.71 -21.43
C ALA A 49 -12.95 8.44 -20.68
N THR A 50 -12.25 9.38 -21.32
CA THR A 50 -11.24 10.25 -20.68
C THR A 50 -11.88 11.18 -19.65
N ALA A 51 -13.07 11.73 -19.89
CA ALA A 51 -13.75 12.58 -18.93
C ALA A 51 -14.29 11.80 -17.71
N GLN A 52 -14.61 10.51 -17.90
CA GLN A 52 -15.06 9.62 -16.83
C GLN A 52 -13.92 9.02 -16.01
N THR A 53 -12.66 9.17 -16.43
CA THR A 53 -11.55 8.68 -15.59
C THR A 53 -11.57 9.42 -14.26
N PRO A 54 -11.52 8.70 -13.12
CA PRO A 54 -11.44 9.33 -11.81
C PRO A 54 -10.26 10.29 -11.77
N VAL A 55 -10.47 11.45 -11.12
CA VAL A 55 -9.39 12.41 -10.90
C VAL A 55 -8.28 11.69 -10.12
N PRO A 56 -7.02 11.77 -10.59
CA PRO A 56 -5.91 11.16 -9.85
C PRO A 56 -5.86 11.76 -8.45
N ALA A 57 -5.45 10.95 -7.47
CA ALA A 57 -5.27 11.43 -6.11
C ALA A 57 -4.32 12.65 -6.10
N ASP A 58 -4.67 13.66 -5.31
CA ASP A 58 -3.86 14.88 -5.19
C ASP A 58 -2.43 14.49 -4.78
N PRO A 59 -1.39 14.89 -5.55
CA PRO A 59 -0.01 14.60 -5.21
C PRO A 59 0.36 15.00 -3.77
N GLN A 60 -0.23 16.07 -3.23
CA GLN A 60 -0.01 16.50 -1.85
C GLN A 60 -0.63 15.53 -0.85
N LEU A 61 -1.83 15.01 -1.12
CA LEU A 61 -2.47 14.02 -0.26
C LEU A 61 -1.67 12.72 -0.22
N VAL A 62 -1.24 12.23 -1.39
CA VAL A 62 -0.40 11.02 -1.46
C VAL A 62 0.90 11.22 -0.69
N MET A 63 1.55 12.37 -0.83
CA MET A 63 2.76 12.69 -0.08
C MET A 63 2.50 12.68 1.44
N LEU A 64 1.41 13.30 1.90
CA LEU A 64 1.05 13.34 3.32
C LEU A 64 0.71 11.94 3.86
N GLU A 65 -0.04 11.13 3.12
CA GLU A 65 -0.35 9.74 3.48
C GLU A 65 0.93 8.90 3.61
N THR A 66 1.89 9.06 2.70
CA THR A 66 3.18 8.37 2.81
C THR A 66 3.98 8.79 4.03
N GLN A 67 3.99 10.08 4.38
CA GLN A 67 4.68 10.58 5.58
C GLN A 67 4.03 10.05 6.86
N ILE A 68 2.70 10.01 6.92
CA ILE A 68 1.99 9.44 8.06
C ILE A 68 2.37 7.96 8.22
N ALA A 69 2.31 7.18 7.13
CA ALA A 69 2.67 5.77 7.15
C ALA A 69 4.14 5.51 7.54
N GLU A 70 5.04 6.45 7.27
CA GLU A 70 6.44 6.38 7.73
C GLU A 70 6.57 6.69 9.22
N LEU A 71 5.87 7.71 9.71
CA LEU A 71 5.92 8.13 11.12
C LEU A 71 5.18 7.18 12.06
N GLU A 72 4.16 6.46 11.57
CA GLU A 72 3.46 5.42 12.34
C GLU A 72 4.33 4.18 12.60
N LYS A 73 5.42 3.99 11.84
CA LYS A 73 6.32 2.87 12.08
C LYS A 73 6.97 3.05 13.45
N THR A 74 6.74 2.08 14.33
CA THR A 74 7.36 2.06 15.65
C THR A 74 8.87 2.10 15.50
N THR A 75 9.48 3.15 16.02
CA THR A 75 10.94 3.25 16.07
C THR A 75 11.47 2.26 17.09
N ALA A 76 12.68 1.74 16.86
CA ALA A 76 13.35 0.92 17.86
C ALA A 76 13.55 1.71 19.16
N ASP A 77 13.40 1.04 20.31
CA ASP A 77 13.72 1.63 21.61
C ASP A 77 15.18 2.12 21.62
N ASP A 78 15.43 3.20 22.36
CA ASP A 78 16.78 3.72 22.56
C ASP A 78 17.69 2.61 23.09
N PRO A 79 18.85 2.33 22.44
CA PRO A 79 19.77 1.29 22.89
C PRO A 79 20.20 1.46 24.35
N GLN A 80 20.32 2.70 24.85
CA GLN A 80 20.65 2.95 26.25
C GLN A 80 19.51 2.53 27.18
N LEU A 81 18.26 2.75 26.78
CA LEU A 81 17.08 2.32 27.54
C LEU A 81 16.98 0.79 27.58
N VAL A 82 17.24 0.13 26.46
CA VAL A 82 17.26 -1.33 26.37
C VAL A 82 18.34 -1.90 27.29
N GLN A 83 19.55 -1.35 27.24
CA GLN A 83 20.64 -1.75 28.12
C GLN A 83 20.29 -1.56 29.59
N LEU A 84 19.76 -0.39 29.96
CA LEU A 84 19.41 -0.08 31.34
C LEU A 84 18.35 -1.05 31.90
N ARG A 85 17.37 -1.46 31.07
CA ARG A 85 16.36 -2.46 31.45
C ARG A 85 16.99 -3.83 31.69
N ALA A 86 17.91 -4.26 30.83
CA ALA A 86 18.63 -5.52 30.98
C ALA A 86 19.52 -5.52 32.23
N ASP A 87 20.24 -4.41 32.47
CA ASP A 87 21.09 -4.23 33.65
C ASP A 87 20.26 -4.25 34.94
N LEU A 88 19.08 -3.63 34.93
CA LEU A 88 18.15 -3.65 36.06
C LEU A 88 17.65 -5.08 36.36
N GLU A 89 17.28 -5.84 35.33
CA GLU A 89 16.86 -7.24 35.49
C GLU A 89 18.00 -8.11 36.07
N SER A 90 19.22 -7.95 35.53
CA SER A 90 20.42 -8.62 36.04
C SER A 90 20.69 -8.27 37.51
N SER A 91 20.62 -6.98 37.85
CA SER A 91 20.80 -6.49 39.23
C SER A 91 19.77 -7.10 40.18
N GLN A 92 18.50 -7.16 39.79
CA GLN A 92 17.45 -7.81 40.60
C GLN A 92 17.73 -9.29 40.83
N GLN A 93 18.26 -10.00 39.83
CA GLN A 93 18.61 -11.41 39.96
C GLN A 93 19.80 -11.61 40.92
N GLN A 94 20.82 -10.75 40.83
CA GLN A 94 21.96 -10.76 41.74
C GLN A 94 21.54 -10.47 43.18
N LEU A 95 20.59 -9.56 43.39
CA LEU A 95 20.04 -9.26 44.72
C LEU A 95 19.28 -10.44 45.34
N LYS A 96 18.65 -11.29 44.53
CA LYS A 96 18.02 -12.54 44.99
C LYS A 96 19.07 -13.59 45.38
N GLN A 97 20.23 -13.59 44.72
CA GLN A 97 21.29 -14.59 44.87
C GLN A 97 22.51 -14.09 45.63
N LYS A 98 22.32 -13.30 46.71
CA LYS A 98 23.39 -12.58 47.44
C LYS A 98 24.65 -13.38 47.72
N ARG A 99 24.54 -14.63 48.18
CA ARG A 99 25.70 -15.48 48.50
C ARG A 99 26.53 -15.82 47.27
N LEU A 100 25.86 -16.14 46.16
CA LEU A 100 26.52 -16.44 44.89
C LEU A 100 27.20 -15.18 44.36
N THR A 101 26.50 -14.05 44.36
CA THR A 101 27.05 -12.76 43.93
C THR A 101 28.28 -12.37 44.75
N GLN A 102 28.21 -12.47 46.09
CA GLN A 102 29.35 -12.20 46.97
C GLN A 102 30.54 -13.14 46.69
N ALA A 103 30.29 -14.42 46.44
CA ALA A 103 31.35 -15.36 46.08
C ALA A 103 31.98 -15.02 44.72
N GLN A 104 31.17 -14.60 43.74
CA GLN A 104 31.65 -14.13 42.44
C GLN A 104 32.49 -12.85 42.58
N ASP A 105 32.04 -11.88 43.39
CA ASP A 105 32.78 -10.63 43.66
C ASP A 105 34.12 -10.91 44.35
N LEU A 106 34.13 -11.81 45.35
CA LEU A 106 35.36 -12.23 46.01
C LEU A 106 36.30 -12.95 45.04
N ALA A 107 35.80 -13.85 44.21
CA ALA A 107 36.60 -14.52 43.20
C ALA A 107 37.18 -13.53 42.19
N TRP A 108 36.38 -12.54 41.77
CA TRP A 108 36.82 -11.48 40.88
C TRP A 108 37.95 -10.64 41.51
N ALA A 109 37.82 -10.26 42.77
CA ALA A 109 38.87 -9.55 43.50
C ALA A 109 40.15 -10.37 43.64
N LEU A 110 40.03 -11.67 43.95
CA LEU A 110 41.18 -12.56 44.13
C LEU A 110 41.95 -12.78 42.81
N ILE A 111 41.25 -13.06 41.71
CA ILE A 111 41.86 -13.26 40.38
C ILE A 111 42.60 -12.01 39.92
N ASN A 112 42.06 -10.82 40.20
CA ASN A 112 42.69 -9.55 39.85
C ASN A 112 43.72 -9.08 40.88
N SER A 113 43.99 -9.85 41.93
CA SER A 113 44.98 -9.50 42.94
C SER A 113 46.30 -10.27 42.72
N PRO A 114 47.45 -9.58 42.57
CA PRO A 114 48.73 -10.26 42.37
C PRO A 114 49.19 -11.07 43.60
N ALA A 115 48.79 -10.68 44.82
CA ALA A 115 49.14 -11.40 46.04
C ALA A 115 48.60 -12.85 46.05
N PHE A 116 47.41 -13.06 45.50
CA PHE A 116 46.82 -14.39 45.36
C PHE A 116 47.48 -15.20 44.23
N LEU A 117 47.81 -14.57 43.10
CA LEU A 117 48.39 -15.25 41.94
C LEU A 117 49.86 -15.69 42.15
N PHE A 118 50.63 -14.92 42.92
CA PHE A 118 52.08 -15.13 43.05
C PHE A 118 52.54 -15.73 44.38
N ASN A 119 51.60 -16.07 45.28
CA ASN A 119 51.76 -16.81 46.53
C ASN A 119 53.21 -16.76 47.09
N ARG A 120 53.65 -15.54 47.45
CA ARG A 120 54.94 -15.30 48.10
C ARG A 120 54.79 -15.26 49.60
#